data_AF-A0A174UZL7-F1
#
_entry.id   AF-A0A174UZL7-F1
#
_cell.length_a   1.000
_cell.length_b   1.000
_cell.length_c   1.000
_cell.angle_alpha   90.00
_cell.angle_beta   90.00
_cell.angle_gamma   90.00
#
_symmetry.space_group_name_H-M   'P 1'
#
loop_
_entity.id
_entity.type
_entity.pdbx_description
1 polymer ?
#
loop_
_entity_poly.entity_id
_entity_poly.type
_entity_poly.pdbx_seq_one_letter_code
_entity_poly.pdbx_strand_id
1 'polypeptide(L)'
;MGGLCHNLLAYGLFAEHEHHYLTTRYRKWCRQRGYNFIQSRAIEIHIEAQDLIAMLPKDTLTKVMTRQAINALNAISKSLEQLRLEIRTLATQLPEYPAVIAMRGVRDSLGPQLMADIGDVTRFT
;
A
#
# COMPACT_ATOMS: atom_id res chain seq x y z
N MET A 1 -2.35 -51.05 -12.89
CA MET A 1 -2.91 -50.03 -11.98
C MET A 1 -1.77 -49.26 -11.30
N GLY A 2 -1.07 -48.36 -12.01
CA GLY A 2 0.11 -47.68 -11.44
C GLY A 2 0.50 -46.33 -12.09
N GLY A 3 -0.30 -45.81 -13.02
CA GLY A 3 0.06 -44.61 -13.81
C GLY A 3 -0.39 -43.27 -13.23
N LEU A 4 -1.23 -43.25 -12.19
CA LEU A 4 -1.81 -42.01 -11.65
C LEU A 4 -0.94 -41.34 -10.57
N CYS A 5 -0.18 -42.10 -9.77
CA CYS A 5 0.67 -41.53 -8.72
C CYS A 5 1.91 -40.78 -9.26
N HIS A 6 2.45 -41.17 -10.42
CA HIS A 6 3.64 -40.52 -10.98
C HIS A 6 3.35 -39.10 -11.49
N ASN A 7 2.15 -38.86 -12.03
CA ASN A 7 1.76 -37.53 -12.52
C ASN A 7 1.48 -36.57 -11.35
N LEU A 8 0.80 -37.01 -10.28
CA LEU A 8 0.55 -36.19 -9.10
C LEU A 8 1.84 -35.72 -8.39
N LEU A 9 2.86 -36.59 -8.32
CA LEU A 9 4.17 -36.22 -7.78
C LEU A 9 4.93 -35.23 -8.69
N ALA A 10 4.80 -35.36 -10.02
CA ALA A 10 5.37 -34.41 -10.96
C ALA A 10 4.68 -33.03 -10.86
N TYR A 11 3.35 -32.97 -10.78
CA TYR A 11 2.62 -31.71 -10.57
C TYR A 11 3.00 -31.04 -9.23
N GLY A 12 3.16 -31.81 -8.15
CA GLY A 12 3.62 -31.29 -6.85
C GLY A 12 5.03 -30.70 -6.91
N LEU A 13 5.99 -31.41 -7.51
CA LEU A 13 7.37 -30.93 -7.69
C LEU A 13 7.46 -29.70 -8.59
N PHE A 14 6.63 -29.62 -9.65
CA PHE A 14 6.56 -28.44 -10.52
C PHE A 14 5.98 -27.22 -9.78
N ALA A 15 4.92 -27.40 -8.99
CA ALA A 15 4.33 -26.33 -8.19
C ALA A 15 5.30 -25.80 -7.12
N GLU A 16 6.00 -26.68 -6.41
CA GLU A 16 7.01 -26.29 -5.42
C GLU A 16 8.17 -25.49 -6.05
N HIS A 17 8.62 -25.91 -7.24
CA HIS A 17 9.71 -25.23 -7.94
C HIS A 17 9.29 -23.85 -8.50
N GLU A 18 8.03 -23.72 -8.93
CA GLU A 18 7.44 -22.44 -9.39
C GLU A 18 7.29 -21.44 -8.22
N HIS A 19 6.76 -21.89 -7.08
CA HIS A 19 6.65 -21.08 -5.88
C HIS A 19 8.01 -20.61 -5.37
N HIS A 20 9.03 -21.47 -5.42
CA HIS A 20 10.38 -21.12 -5.02
C HIS A 20 10.95 -20.00 -5.93
N TYR A 21 10.85 -20.15 -7.26
CA TYR A 21 11.32 -19.15 -8.22
C TYR A 21 10.65 -17.77 -8.02
N LEU A 22 9.31 -17.75 -7.91
CA LEU A 22 8.56 -16.53 -7.68
C LEU A 22 8.97 -15.86 -6.36
N THR A 23 9.09 -16.64 -5.29
CA THR A 23 9.48 -16.15 -3.97
C THR A 23 10.88 -15.51 -4.00
N THR A 24 11.84 -16.13 -4.70
CA THR A 24 13.19 -15.56 -4.87
C THR A 24 13.14 -14.23 -5.62
N ARG A 25 12.35 -14.14 -6.70
CA ARG A 25 12.21 -12.91 -7.49
C ARG A 25 11.52 -11.80 -6.71
N TYR A 26 10.45 -12.12 -5.99
CA TYR A 26 9.73 -11.19 -5.13
C TYR A 26 10.64 -10.68 -4.01
N ARG A 27 11.41 -11.56 -3.35
CA ARG A 27 12.40 -11.17 -2.34
C ARG A 27 13.43 -10.17 -2.89
N LYS A 28 13.96 -10.41 -4.09
CA LYS A 28 14.90 -9.48 -4.75
C LYS A 28 14.25 -8.12 -5.00
N TRP A 29 13.00 -8.11 -5.48
CA TRP A 29 12.26 -6.88 -5.73
C TRP A 29 11.96 -6.10 -4.43
N CYS A 30 11.53 -6.77 -3.36
CA CYS A 30 11.33 -6.16 -2.05
C CYS A 30 12.61 -5.49 -1.54
N ARG A 31 13.76 -6.19 -1.64
CA ARG A 31 15.07 -5.61 -1.26
C ARG A 31 15.43 -4.38 -2.09
N GLN A 32 15.19 -4.41 -3.40
CA GLN A 32 15.45 -3.26 -4.28
C GLN A 32 14.55 -2.05 -4.00
N ARG A 33 13.33 -2.28 -3.49
CA ARG A 33 12.34 -1.24 -3.23
C ARG A 33 12.24 -0.84 -1.75
N GLY A 34 13.00 -1.49 -0.86
CA GLY A 34 12.93 -1.26 0.58
C GLY A 34 11.67 -1.81 1.25
N TYR A 35 10.98 -2.77 0.63
CA TYR A 35 9.79 -3.41 1.21
C TYR A 35 10.15 -4.58 2.12
N ASN A 36 9.32 -4.80 3.14
CA ASN A 36 9.40 -6.00 3.98
C ASN A 36 8.98 -7.22 3.18
N PHE A 37 9.88 -8.19 3.05
CA PHE A 37 9.58 -9.43 2.37
C PHE A 37 8.72 -10.34 3.25
N ILE A 38 7.57 -10.75 2.72
CA ILE A 38 6.66 -11.71 3.36
C ILE A 38 6.37 -12.80 2.32
N GLN A 39 6.78 -14.04 2.63
CA GLN A 39 6.66 -15.15 1.67
C GLN A 39 5.20 -15.51 1.38
N SER A 40 4.34 -15.54 2.40
CA SER A 40 2.91 -15.85 2.23
C SER A 40 2.23 -14.89 1.26
N ARG A 41 2.59 -13.61 1.29
CA ARG A 41 2.09 -12.60 0.34
C ARG A 41 2.50 -12.88 -1.10
N ALA A 42 3.70 -13.39 -1.34
CA ALA A 42 4.14 -13.74 -2.68
C ALA A 42 3.30 -14.89 -3.24
N ILE A 43 3.06 -15.92 -2.42
CA ILE A 43 2.26 -17.09 -2.79
C ILE A 43 0.80 -16.68 -3.03
N GLU A 44 0.21 -15.90 -2.13
CA GLU A 44 -1.15 -15.36 -2.26
C GLU A 44 -1.33 -14.60 -3.58
N ILE A 45 -0.46 -13.63 -3.89
CA ILE A 45 -0.52 -12.87 -5.14
C ILE A 45 -0.46 -13.79 -6.37
N HIS A 46 0.34 -14.85 -6.31
CA HIS A 46 0.49 -15.77 -7.43
C HIS A 46 -0.73 -16.64 -7.66
N ILE A 47 -1.30 -17.21 -6.58
CA ILE A 47 -2.53 -18.00 -6.65
C ILE A 47 -3.67 -17.13 -7.18
N GLU A 48 -3.87 -15.95 -6.58
CA GLU A 48 -4.89 -15.00 -7.01
C GLU A 48 -4.69 -14.60 -8.48
N ALA A 49 -3.44 -14.39 -8.92
CA ALA A 49 -3.16 -14.06 -10.32
C ALA A 49 -3.44 -15.20 -11.31
N GLN A 50 -3.34 -16.46 -10.89
CA GLN A 50 -3.68 -17.62 -11.72
C GLN A 50 -5.19 -17.76 -11.92
N ASP A 51 -5.98 -17.40 -10.90
CA ASP A 51 -7.44 -17.52 -10.93
C ASP A 51 -8.14 -16.34 -11.64
N LEU A 52 -7.43 -15.23 -11.89
CA LEU A 52 -7.98 -14.05 -12.54
C LEU A 52 -8.15 -14.22 -14.06
N ILE A 53 -9.35 -13.90 -14.55
CA ILE A 53 -9.60 -13.72 -15.99
C ILE A 53 -9.18 -12.31 -16.39
N ALA A 54 -8.09 -12.19 -17.15
CA ALA A 54 -7.57 -10.91 -17.61
C ALA A 54 -8.53 -10.23 -18.61
N MET A 55 -9.18 -9.15 -18.19
CA MET A 55 -10.09 -8.36 -19.04
C MET A 55 -9.34 -7.44 -20.03
N LEU A 56 -8.10 -7.04 -19.71
CA LEU A 56 -7.28 -6.17 -20.54
C LEU A 56 -6.15 -6.96 -21.21
N PRO A 57 -5.81 -6.65 -22.47
CA PRO A 57 -4.72 -7.32 -23.17
C PRO A 57 -3.37 -6.97 -22.55
N LYS A 58 -2.43 -7.91 -22.64
CA LYS A 58 -1.03 -7.70 -22.26
C LYS A 58 -0.28 -6.98 -23.38
N ASP A 59 -0.60 -5.71 -23.60
CA ASP A 59 0.05 -4.87 -24.61
C ASP A 59 0.81 -3.68 -24.00
N THR A 60 1.59 -2.99 -24.84
CA THR A 60 2.40 -1.85 -24.41
C THR A 60 1.53 -0.69 -23.95
N LEU A 61 0.41 -0.45 -24.64
CA LEU A 61 -0.50 0.67 -24.33
C LEU A 61 -1.12 0.52 -22.94
N THR A 62 -1.71 -0.64 -22.66
CA THR A 62 -2.31 -0.95 -21.34
C THR A 62 -1.27 -0.80 -20.24
N LYS A 63 -0.07 -1.31 -20.44
CA LYS A 63 1.04 -1.19 -19.48
C LYS A 63 1.41 0.27 -19.21
N VAL A 64 1.46 1.12 -20.23
CA VAL A 64 1.75 2.55 -20.08
C VAL A 64 0.64 3.25 -19.30
N MET A 65 -0.63 3.00 -19.64
CA MET A 65 -1.78 3.57 -18.95
C MET A 65 -1.81 3.18 -17.47
N THR A 66 -1.60 1.89 -17.14
CA THR A 66 -1.50 1.42 -15.76
C THR A 66 -0.36 2.12 -15.02
N ARG A 67 0.80 2.30 -15.68
CA ARG A 67 1.94 2.99 -15.07
C ARG A 67 1.66 4.47 -14.81
N GLN A 68 0.96 5.15 -15.73
CA GLN A 68 0.57 6.54 -15.57
C GLN A 68 -0.41 6.71 -14.40
N ALA A 69 -1.40 5.83 -14.28
CA ALA A 69 -2.33 5.84 -13.15
C ALA A 69 -1.60 5.64 -11.80
N ILE A 70 -0.65 4.70 -11.73
CA ILE A 70 0.19 4.49 -10.54
C ILE A 70 1.00 5.75 -10.22
N ASN A 71 1.60 6.38 -11.22
CA ASN A 71 2.38 7.60 -11.02
C ASN A 71 1.51 8.76 -10.53
N ALA A 72 0.30 8.92 -11.07
CA ALA A 72 -0.66 9.92 -10.63
C ALA A 72 -1.09 9.70 -9.17
N LEU A 73 -1.41 8.45 -8.79
CA LEU A 73 -1.75 8.10 -7.41
C LEU A 73 -0.61 8.41 -6.44
N ASN A 74 0.63 8.07 -6.82
CA ASN A 74 1.81 8.36 -6.00
C ASN A 74 2.06 9.87 -5.87
N ALA A 75 1.85 10.64 -6.94
CA ALA A 75 1.98 12.09 -6.91
C ALA A 75 0.96 12.72 -5.96
N ILE A 76 -0.31 12.31 -6.05
CA ILE A 76 -1.39 12.77 -5.16
C ILE A 76 -1.06 12.41 -3.70
N SER A 77 -0.61 11.18 -3.45
CA SER A 77 -0.24 10.73 -2.10
C SER A 77 0.89 11.59 -1.52
N LYS A 78 1.91 11.92 -2.32
CA LYS A 78 2.99 12.80 -1.89
C LYS A 78 2.50 14.21 -1.57
N SER A 79 1.67 14.79 -2.46
CA SER A 79 1.09 16.12 -2.24
C SER A 79 0.22 16.18 -0.99
N LEU A 80 -0.56 15.13 -0.73
CA LEU A 80 -1.41 15.01 0.46
C LEU A 80 -0.57 14.98 1.74
N GLU A 81 0.53 14.24 1.77
CA GLU A 81 1.44 14.22 2.94
C GLU A 81 2.14 15.57 3.15
N GLN A 82 2.48 16.28 2.07
CA GLN A 82 3.04 17.64 2.16
C GLN A 82 2.02 18.61 2.77
N LEU A 83 0.77 18.58 2.28
CA LEU A 83 -0.31 19.40 2.83
C LEU A 83 -0.59 19.07 4.30
N ARG A 84 -0.58 17.79 4.69
CA ARG A 84 -0.72 17.38 6.10
C ARG A 84 0.37 17.98 6.98
N LEU A 85 1.61 18.00 6.50
CA LEU A 85 2.73 18.62 7.22
C LEU A 85 2.55 20.13 7.37
N GLU A 86 2.14 20.82 6.30
CA GLU A 86 1.87 22.26 6.31
C GLU A 86 0.73 22.61 7.27
N ILE A 87 -0.39 21.88 7.19
CA ILE A 87 -1.55 22.05 8.08
C ILE A 87 -1.13 21.86 9.54
N ARG A 88 -0.35 20.82 9.84
CA ARG A 88 0.18 20.60 11.19
C ARG A 88 1.05 21.77 11.65
N THR A 89 1.93 22.25 10.78
CA THR A 89 2.85 23.36 11.10
C THR A 89 2.07 24.63 11.42
N LEU A 90 1.05 24.95 10.63
CA LEU A 90 0.17 26.09 10.88
C LEU A 90 -0.64 25.90 12.18
N ALA A 91 -1.18 24.71 12.42
CA ALA A 91 -1.92 24.43 13.64
C ALA A 91 -1.07 24.65 14.90
N THR A 92 0.23 24.30 14.88
CA THR A 92 1.12 24.51 16.04
C THR A 92 1.31 25.98 16.43
N GLN A 93 0.99 26.92 15.54
CA GLN A 93 1.09 28.35 15.79
C GLN A 93 -0.12 28.93 16.53
N LEU A 94 -1.22 28.18 16.61
CA LEU A 94 -2.46 28.64 17.23
C LEU A 94 -2.47 28.39 18.75
N PRO A 95 -3.05 29.32 19.54
CA PRO A 95 -3.00 29.25 21.01
C PRO A 95 -3.72 28.02 21.59
N GLU A 96 -4.72 27.48 20.89
CA GLU A 96 -5.49 26.30 21.30
C GLU A 96 -4.76 24.96 21.06
N TYR A 97 -3.72 24.94 20.22
CA TYR A 97 -3.02 23.70 19.84
C TYR A 97 -2.49 22.88 21.02
N PRO A 98 -1.84 23.48 22.05
CA PRO A 98 -1.35 22.72 23.21
C PRO A 98 -2.47 22.03 23.98
N ALA A 99 -3.65 22.65 24.07
CA ALA A 99 -4.80 22.06 24.75
C ALA A 99 -5.37 20.88 23.94
N VAL A 100 -5.47 21.01 22.62
CA VAL A 100 -6.00 19.96 21.74
C VAL A 100 -5.07 18.74 21.69
N ILE A 101 -3.75 18.95 21.53
CA ILE A 101 -2.80 17.83 21.43
C ILE A 101 -2.61 17.09 22.76
N ALA A 102 -2.91 17.73 23.89
CA ALA A 102 -2.90 17.11 25.21
C ALA A 102 -4.09 16.16 25.45
N MET A 103 -5.15 16.22 24.62
CA MET A 103 -6.32 15.35 24.77
C MET A 103 -5.96 13.89 24.50
N ARG A 104 -6.45 12.99 25.36
CA ARG A 104 -6.17 11.55 25.26
C ARG A 104 -6.64 11.00 23.91
N GLY A 105 -5.71 10.37 23.18
CA GLY A 105 -5.99 9.75 21.88
C GLY A 105 -5.82 10.71 20.70
N VAL A 106 -5.62 12.01 20.94
CA VAL A 106 -5.27 12.97 19.90
C VAL A 106 -3.80 12.84 19.55
N ARG A 107 -3.51 12.82 18.25
CA ARG A 107 -2.15 12.79 17.69
C ARG A 107 -2.04 13.83 16.60
N ASP A 108 -0.85 13.93 16.03
CA ASP A 108 -0.46 14.89 14.99
C ASP A 108 -1.43 15.02 13.80
N SER A 109 -2.15 13.96 13.44
CA SER A 109 -3.16 14.00 12.38
C SER A 109 -4.54 14.47 12.87
N LEU A 110 -4.95 14.05 14.07
CA LEU A 110 -6.28 14.32 14.61
C LEU A 110 -6.38 15.72 15.24
N GLY A 111 -5.29 16.25 15.79
CA GLY A 111 -5.28 17.57 16.43
C GLY A 111 -5.72 18.69 15.48
N PRO A 112 -5.02 18.89 14.34
CA PRO A 112 -5.42 19.89 13.35
C PRO A 112 -6.83 19.66 12.78
N GLN A 113 -7.27 18.40 12.64
CA GLN A 113 -8.63 18.08 12.18
C GLN A 113 -9.68 18.57 13.18
N LEU A 114 -9.50 18.27 14.47
CA LEU A 114 -10.42 18.73 15.52
C LEU A 114 -10.47 20.26 15.58
N MET A 115 -9.31 20.92 15.46
CA MET A 115 -9.24 22.38 15.41
C MET A 115 -10.00 22.94 14.21
N ALA A 116 -9.87 22.33 13.04
CA ALA A 116 -10.62 22.72 11.84
C ALA A 116 -12.14 22.51 11.99
N ASP A 117 -12.57 21.40 12.59
CA ASP A 117 -13.99 21.07 12.80
C ASP A 117 -14.65 22.01 13.82
N ILE A 118 -13.92 22.41 14.87
CA ILE A 118 -14.39 23.38 15.88
C ILE A 118 -14.46 24.78 15.25
N GLY A 119 -13.46 25.13 14.44
CA GLY A 119 -13.30 26.45 13.83
C GLY A 119 -12.79 27.50 14.82
N ASP A 120 -12.95 28.77 14.46
CA ASP A 120 -12.48 29.90 15.26
C ASP A 120 -13.23 30.01 16.60
N VAL A 121 -12.53 29.76 17.71
CA VAL A 121 -13.06 29.83 19.07
C VAL A 121 -13.13 31.27 19.62
N THR A 122 -12.40 32.21 19.02
CA THR A 122 -12.39 33.62 19.47
C THR A 122 -13.72 34.32 19.21
N ARG A 123 -14.57 33.77 18.34
CA ARG A 123 -15.94 34.28 18.11
C ARG A 123 -16.85 34.19 19.34
N PHE A 124 -16.46 33.45 20.37
CA PHE A 124 -17.26 33.22 21.57
C PHE A 124 -16.76 33.96 22.83
N THR A 125 -15.68 34.75 22.69
CA THR A 125 -15.10 35.58 23.74
C THR A 125 -15.37 37.05 23.47
#